data_AF-K1Q8X6-F1
#
_entry.id   AF-K1Q8X6-F1
#
_cell.length_a   1.000
_cell.length_b   1.000
_cell.length_c   1.000
_cell.angle_alpha   90.00
_cell.angle_beta   90.00
_cell.angle_gamma   90.00
#
_symmetry.space_group_name_H-M   'P 1'
#
loop_
_entity.id
_entity.type
_entity.pdbx_description
1 polymer ?
#
loop_
_entity_poly.entity_id
_entity_poly.type
_entity_poly.pdbx_seq_one_letter_code
_entity_poly.pdbx_strand_id
1 'polypeptide(L)'
;MTGMSKPEDWDKPEHIPDPDAKKPDDWDDEMDGEWEPPQIDNPEYKGEWKPKQIDNPDYKGKWVHPEIDNPEYTPDSNLYKYDDIGAVGFDLWQVKSGTIFDNILVTDDEKHAEEVGKATWGATKDPEKKMKDEQDEEERKKREEEEKKRKEEEGMNLKFTKSNFH
;
A
#
# COMPACT_ATOMS: atom_id res chain seq x y z
N MET A 1 -34.23 17.23 -33.52
CA MET A 1 -33.43 17.31 -32.28
C MET A 1 -33.11 18.78 -32.04
N THR A 2 -33.77 19.40 -31.07
CA THR A 2 -33.42 20.76 -30.60
C THR A 2 -32.21 20.62 -29.68
N GLY A 3 -31.01 20.92 -30.17
CA GLY A 3 -29.81 20.96 -29.34
C GLY A 3 -29.94 22.09 -28.32
N MET A 4 -29.81 21.77 -27.03
CA MET A 4 -29.68 22.80 -25.98
C MET A 4 -28.35 23.52 -26.18
N SER A 5 -28.39 24.81 -26.51
CA SER A 5 -27.22 25.68 -26.62
C SER A 5 -26.73 26.14 -25.24
N LYS A 6 -25.40 26.24 -25.05
CA LYS A 6 -24.75 26.73 -23.81
C LYS A 6 -25.30 28.12 -23.45
N PRO A 7 -25.75 28.37 -22.20
CA PRO A 7 -26.09 29.72 -21.76
C PRO A 7 -24.85 30.63 -21.77
N GLU A 8 -24.99 31.86 -22.27
CA GLU A 8 -23.88 32.83 -22.31
C GLU A 8 -23.32 33.16 -20.90
N ASP A 9 -24.14 33.07 -19.84
CA ASP A 9 -23.77 33.27 -18.43
C ASP A 9 -23.18 32.01 -17.74
N TRP A 10 -22.73 31.02 -18.51
CA TRP A 10 -22.11 29.80 -17.97
C TRP A 10 -20.57 29.85 -18.00
N ASP A 11 -19.97 30.65 -18.89
CA ASP A 11 -18.53 30.68 -19.14
C ASP A 11 -17.81 31.72 -18.26
N LYS A 12 -17.79 31.48 -16.94
CA LYS A 12 -17.05 32.32 -16.00
C LYS A 12 -15.67 31.68 -15.73
N PRO A 13 -14.62 32.47 -15.45
CA PRO A 13 -13.30 31.92 -15.13
C PRO A 13 -13.36 31.14 -13.81
N GLU A 14 -12.60 30.03 -13.71
CA GLU A 14 -12.57 29.15 -12.54
C GLU A 14 -11.93 29.84 -11.32
N HIS A 15 -10.87 30.61 -11.54
CA HIS A 15 -10.26 31.43 -10.52
C HIS A 15 -10.32 32.92 -10.88
N ILE A 16 -10.61 33.75 -9.88
CA ILE A 16 -10.57 35.21 -9.96
C ILE A 16 -9.52 35.74 -8.99
N PRO A 17 -8.83 36.85 -9.28
CA PRO A 17 -7.96 37.52 -8.30
C PRO A 17 -8.71 37.80 -7.00
N ASP A 18 -8.13 37.49 -5.85
CA ASP A 18 -8.70 37.81 -4.55
C ASP A 18 -8.86 39.35 -4.41
N PRO A 19 -10.11 39.87 -4.33
CA PRO A 19 -10.33 41.31 -4.22
C PRO A 19 -9.89 41.88 -2.86
N ASP A 20 -9.72 41.03 -1.84
CA ASP A 20 -9.32 41.41 -0.49
C ASP A 20 -7.81 41.21 -0.24
N ALA A 21 -7.09 40.60 -1.18
CA ALA A 21 -5.65 40.45 -1.07
C ALA A 21 -4.94 41.79 -1.20
N LYS A 22 -4.09 42.10 -0.22
CA LYS A 22 -3.22 43.27 -0.22
C LYS A 22 -1.79 42.83 -0.37
N LYS A 23 -1.03 43.59 -1.15
CA LYS A 23 0.41 43.43 -1.28
C LYS A 23 1.06 43.49 0.11
N PRO A 24 1.90 42.50 0.49
CA PRO A 24 2.63 42.54 1.75
C PRO A 24 3.54 43.76 1.84
N ASP A 25 3.67 44.35 3.04
CA ASP A 25 4.52 45.53 3.27
C ASP A 25 6.02 45.26 3.05
N ASP A 26 6.44 43.98 3.05
CA ASP A 26 7.82 43.53 2.88
C ASP A 26 8.15 43.07 1.44
N TRP A 27 7.27 43.35 0.46
CA TRP A 27 7.47 42.95 -0.94
C TRP A 27 8.19 44.04 -1.75
N ASP A 28 9.30 43.69 -2.39
CA ASP A 28 10.11 44.57 -3.22
C ASP A 28 9.93 44.24 -4.72
N ASP A 29 9.26 45.09 -5.50
CA ASP A 29 8.99 44.83 -6.92
C ASP A 29 10.26 44.76 -7.79
N GLU A 30 11.38 45.35 -7.33
CA GLU A 30 12.65 45.38 -8.07
C GLU A 30 13.47 44.10 -7.84
N MET A 31 13.29 43.43 -6.70
CA MET A 31 13.98 42.19 -6.33
C MET A 31 13.10 40.93 -6.49
N ASP A 32 11.80 41.02 -6.20
CA ASP A 32 10.84 39.91 -6.19
C ASP A 32 9.88 39.90 -7.41
N GLY A 33 9.85 41.00 -8.19
CA GLY A 33 8.99 41.16 -9.37
C GLY A 33 7.61 41.78 -9.07
N GLU A 34 6.79 42.03 -10.10
CA GLU A 34 5.44 42.60 -9.93
C GLU A 34 4.55 41.65 -9.12
N TRP A 35 4.01 42.14 -8.00
CA TRP A 35 3.15 41.33 -7.14
C TRP A 35 1.80 41.03 -7.80
N GLU A 36 1.47 39.75 -7.96
CA GLU A 36 0.15 39.29 -8.40
C GLU A 36 -0.66 38.77 -7.21
N PRO A 37 -1.94 39.19 -7.04
CA PRO A 37 -2.79 38.69 -5.97
C PRO A 37 -3.06 37.18 -6.12
N PRO A 38 -3.19 36.45 -5.00
CA PRO A 38 -3.58 35.05 -5.03
C PRO A 38 -4.93 34.90 -5.73
N GLN A 39 -5.06 33.87 -6.56
CA GLN A 39 -6.33 33.55 -7.22
C GLN A 39 -7.22 32.76 -6.26
N ILE A 40 -8.49 33.17 -6.13
CA ILE A 40 -9.53 32.47 -5.37
C ILE A 40 -10.52 31.81 -6.31
N ASP A 41 -11.16 30.74 -5.82
CA ASP A 41 -12.23 30.07 -6.56
C ASP A 41 -13.40 31.03 -6.79
N ASN A 42 -13.78 31.19 -8.06
CA ASN A 42 -14.88 32.07 -8.42
C ASN A 42 -16.21 31.43 -7.99
N PRO A 43 -16.98 32.05 -7.07
CA PRO A 43 -18.25 31.49 -6.59
C PRO A 43 -19.31 31.42 -7.71
N GLU A 44 -19.12 32.15 -8.81
CA GLU A 44 -20.00 32.11 -9.97
C GLU A 44 -19.57 31.08 -11.03
N TYR A 45 -18.45 30.38 -10.84
CA TYR A 45 -18.02 29.32 -11.74
C TYR A 45 -18.94 28.10 -11.62
N LYS A 46 -19.68 27.82 -12.70
CA LYS A 46 -20.65 26.72 -12.77
C LYS A 46 -20.04 25.41 -13.32
N GLY A 47 -18.70 25.35 -13.45
CA GLY A 47 -17.98 24.22 -14.06
C GLY A 47 -18.08 24.19 -15.58
N GLU A 48 -17.35 23.29 -16.23
CA GLU A 48 -17.49 23.08 -17.68
C GLU A 48 -18.92 22.60 -18.02
N TRP A 49 -19.60 23.34 -18.91
CA TRP A 49 -20.92 22.93 -19.38
C TRP A 49 -20.83 21.60 -20.13
N LYS A 50 -21.50 20.57 -19.62
CA LYS A 50 -21.62 19.27 -20.30
C LYS A 50 -23.05 19.11 -20.81
N PRO A 51 -23.28 18.91 -22.12
CA PRO A 51 -24.61 18.61 -22.63
C PRO A 51 -25.12 17.32 -21.99
N LYS A 52 -26.44 17.21 -21.81
CA LYS A 52 -27.05 15.97 -21.30
C LYS A 52 -26.68 14.82 -22.24
N GLN A 53 -25.91 13.86 -21.72
CA GLN A 53 -25.63 12.62 -22.43
C GLN A 53 -26.94 11.83 -22.52
N ILE A 54 -27.38 11.53 -23.75
CA ILE A 54 -28.51 10.64 -24.00
C ILE A 54 -27.92 9.27 -24.26
N ASP A 55 -28.35 8.26 -23.51
CA ASP A 55 -27.96 6.88 -23.76
C ASP A 55 -28.31 6.53 -25.21
N ASN A 56 -27.31 6.06 -25.97
CA ASN A 56 -27.52 5.69 -27.36
C ASN A 56 -28.38 4.41 -27.42
N PRO A 57 -29.64 4.48 -27.89
CA PRO A 57 -30.52 3.31 -27.96
C PRO A 57 -30.00 2.22 -28.92
N ASP A 58 -29.10 2.57 -29.84
CA ASP A 58 -28.46 1.64 -30.78
C ASP A 58 -27.12 1.07 -30.26
N TYR A 59 -26.76 1.34 -28.99
CA TYR A 59 -25.54 0.79 -28.39
C TYR A 59 -25.66 -0.71 -28.14
N LYS A 60 -24.90 -1.52 -28.90
CA LYS A 60 -24.91 -2.99 -28.83
C LYS A 60 -23.97 -3.58 -27.77
N GLY A 61 -23.55 -2.76 -26.80
CA GLY A 61 -22.51 -3.14 -25.83
C GLY A 61 -21.10 -3.01 -26.40
N LYS A 62 -20.11 -3.31 -25.55
CA LYS A 62 -18.70 -3.33 -25.94
C LYS A 62 -18.48 -4.51 -26.88
N TRP A 63 -17.96 -4.26 -28.07
CA TRP A 63 -17.61 -5.33 -29.01
C TRP A 63 -16.61 -6.30 -28.36
N VAL A 64 -16.90 -7.60 -28.47
CA VAL A 64 -16.04 -8.68 -27.98
C VAL A 64 -15.58 -9.48 -29.19
N HIS A 65 -14.26 -9.67 -29.31
CA HIS A 65 -13.69 -10.49 -30.38
C HIS A 65 -14.08 -11.96 -30.18
N PRO A 66 -14.47 -12.71 -31.23
CA PRO A 66 -14.74 -14.14 -31.12
C PRO A 66 -13.54 -14.89 -30.57
N GLU A 67 -13.75 -15.79 -29.61
CA GLU A 67 -12.72 -16.72 -29.19
C GLU A 67 -12.51 -17.77 -30.29
N ILE A 68 -11.26 -17.91 -30.73
CA ILE A 68 -10.83 -18.89 -31.75
C ILE A 68 -9.84 -19.82 -31.07
N ASP A 69 -10.02 -21.13 -31.25
CA ASP A 69 -9.09 -22.12 -30.72
C ASP A 69 -7.67 -21.86 -31.22
N ASN A 70 -6.71 -21.83 -30.30
CA ASN A 70 -5.31 -21.57 -30.63
C ASN A 70 -4.69 -22.79 -31.33
N PRO A 71 -4.31 -22.72 -32.62
CA PRO A 71 -3.74 -23.85 -33.35
C PRO A 71 -2.37 -24.28 -32.81
N GLU A 72 -1.67 -23.42 -32.06
CA GLU A 72 -0.37 -23.72 -31.46
C GLU A 72 -0.50 -24.38 -30.07
N TYR A 73 -1.73 -24.51 -29.54
CA TYR A 73 -1.95 -25.17 -28.26
C TYR A 73 -1.80 -26.69 -28.40
N THR A 74 -0.90 -27.27 -27.61
CA THR A 74 -0.75 -28.73 -27.51
C THR A 74 -0.71 -29.14 -26.03
N PRO A 75 -1.56 -30.08 -25.59
CA PRO A 75 -1.48 -30.61 -24.23
C PRO A 75 -0.31 -31.59 -24.14
N ASP A 76 0.59 -31.40 -23.16
CA ASP A 76 1.70 -32.30 -22.88
C ASP A 76 1.48 -33.05 -21.56
N SER A 77 1.29 -34.37 -21.65
CA SER A 77 1.12 -35.25 -20.49
C SER A 77 2.43 -35.58 -19.76
N ASN A 78 3.59 -35.26 -20.34
CA ASN A 78 4.91 -35.57 -19.78
C ASN A 78 5.58 -34.33 -19.14
N LEU A 79 4.87 -33.21 -19.02
CA LEU A 79 5.41 -31.97 -18.46
C LEU A 79 6.00 -32.13 -17.04
N TYR A 80 5.55 -33.13 -16.28
CA TYR A 80 6.05 -33.44 -14.94
C TYR A 80 7.33 -34.30 -14.92
N LYS A 81 7.71 -34.90 -16.05
CA LYS A 81 8.80 -35.87 -16.12
C LYS A 81 10.12 -35.13 -16.36
N TYR A 82 11.08 -35.42 -15.51
CA TYR A 82 12.48 -35.04 -15.68
C TYR A 82 13.31 -36.32 -15.85
N ASP A 83 14.32 -36.27 -16.70
CA ASP A 83 15.17 -37.44 -16.99
C ASP A 83 16.05 -37.82 -15.79
N ASP A 84 16.56 -36.82 -15.06
CA ASP A 84 17.37 -37.00 -13.85
C ASP A 84 17.31 -35.76 -12.96
N ILE A 85 17.32 -35.96 -11.63
CA ILE A 85 17.38 -34.91 -10.62
C ILE A 85 18.58 -35.20 -9.71
N GLY A 86 19.72 -34.58 -10.02
CA GLY A 86 21.00 -34.87 -9.34
C GLY A 86 21.37 -33.94 -8.18
N ALA A 87 20.69 -32.80 -8.02
CA ALA A 87 21.04 -31.82 -6.99
C ALA A 87 19.82 -31.05 -6.48
N VAL A 88 19.90 -30.64 -5.20
CA VAL A 88 18.98 -29.71 -4.55
C VAL A 88 19.78 -28.46 -4.20
N GLY A 89 19.34 -27.30 -4.69
CA GLY A 89 20.00 -26.01 -4.46
C GLY A 89 19.02 -24.98 -3.92
N PHE A 90 19.51 -24.09 -3.05
CA PHE A 90 18.78 -22.93 -2.56
C PHE A 90 19.40 -21.67 -3.16
N ASP A 91 18.67 -21.00 -4.03
CA ASP A 91 19.02 -19.67 -4.56
C ASP A 91 17.91 -18.69 -4.16
N LEU A 92 18.21 -17.78 -3.23
CA LEU A 92 17.23 -16.94 -2.55
C LEU A 92 17.82 -15.54 -2.30
N TRP A 93 16.97 -14.51 -2.40
CA TRP A 93 17.30 -13.14 -2.00
C TRP A 93 16.63 -12.79 -0.66
N GLN A 94 17.41 -12.32 0.32
CA GLN A 94 16.89 -11.91 1.63
C GLN A 94 17.36 -10.50 2.02
N VAL A 95 16.43 -9.64 2.46
CA VAL A 95 16.74 -8.31 3.00
C VAL A 95 17.09 -8.39 4.50
N LYS A 96 16.40 -9.25 5.26
CA LYS A 96 16.68 -9.52 6.67
C LYS A 96 16.95 -11.01 6.85
N SER A 97 18.08 -11.33 7.48
CA SER A 97 18.47 -12.71 7.79
C SER A 97 17.69 -13.26 8.99
N GLY A 98 17.67 -14.59 9.12
CA GLY A 98 17.05 -15.29 10.26
C GLY A 98 16.21 -16.51 9.88
N THR A 99 16.01 -16.78 8.60
CA THR A 99 15.32 -17.99 8.15
C THR A 99 16.21 -19.22 8.34
N ILE A 100 15.64 -20.28 8.91
CA ILE A 100 16.28 -21.58 9.08
C ILE A 100 15.50 -22.58 8.22
N PHE A 101 16.21 -23.32 7.36
CA PHE A 101 15.66 -24.43 6.59
C PHE A 101 16.21 -25.73 7.16
N ASP A 102 15.32 -26.68 7.45
CA ASP A 102 15.67 -28.02 7.93
C ASP A 102 14.67 -29.05 7.36
N ASN A 103 14.94 -30.33 7.57
CA ASN A 103 14.09 -31.47 7.21
C ASN A 103 13.85 -31.61 5.70
N ILE A 104 14.87 -31.36 4.88
CA ILE A 104 14.81 -31.55 3.42
C ILE A 104 14.67 -33.04 3.10
N LEU A 105 13.54 -33.41 2.47
CA LEU A 105 13.24 -34.78 2.04
C LEU A 105 12.88 -34.79 0.56
N VAL A 106 13.48 -35.71 -0.21
CA VAL A 106 13.13 -36.01 -1.60
C VAL A 106 12.73 -37.48 -1.67
N THR A 107 11.48 -37.77 -2.03
CA THR A 107 10.91 -39.13 -2.08
C THR A 107 9.81 -39.21 -3.15
N ASP A 108 9.54 -40.42 -3.63
CA ASP A 108 8.46 -40.76 -4.56
C ASP A 108 7.21 -41.33 -3.85
N ASP A 109 7.29 -41.61 -2.55
CA ASP A 109 6.18 -42.10 -1.73
C ASP A 109 5.55 -40.97 -0.87
N GLU A 110 4.30 -40.64 -1.18
CA GLU A 110 3.49 -39.66 -0.47
C GLU A 110 3.26 -40.03 1.01
N LYS A 111 3.09 -41.32 1.32
CA LYS A 111 2.84 -41.76 2.69
C LYS A 111 4.09 -41.62 3.54
N HIS A 112 5.24 -41.99 2.97
CA HIS A 112 6.51 -41.82 3.63
C HIS A 112 6.80 -40.33 3.91
N ALA A 113 6.53 -39.45 2.93
CA ALA A 113 6.64 -38.00 3.13
C ALA A 113 5.74 -37.49 4.26
N GLU A 114 4.50 -37.98 4.34
CA GLU A 114 3.56 -37.60 5.41
C GLU A 114 4.04 -38.08 6.79
N GLU A 115 4.53 -39.32 6.89
CA GLU A 115 5.08 -39.87 8.13
C GLU A 115 6.29 -39.07 8.63
N VAL A 116 7.24 -38.77 7.74
CA VAL A 116 8.42 -37.95 8.07
C VAL A 116 8.00 -36.54 8.45
N GLY A 117 7.03 -35.93 7.76
CA GLY A 117 6.50 -34.61 8.08
C GLY A 117 5.83 -34.58 9.47
N LYS A 118 5.08 -35.62 9.83
CA LYS A 118 4.50 -35.76 11.18
C LYS A 118 5.57 -35.95 12.26
N ALA A 119 6.59 -36.75 11.98
CA ALA A 119 7.68 -37.04 12.93
C ALA A 119 8.64 -35.87 13.14
N THR A 120 8.80 -34.99 12.14
CA THR A 120 9.65 -33.80 12.19
C THR A 120 8.84 -32.56 12.59
N TRP A 121 8.35 -31.78 11.62
CA TRP A 121 7.58 -30.56 11.85
C TRP A 121 6.36 -30.79 12.76
N GLY A 122 5.65 -31.91 12.56
CA GLY A 122 4.48 -32.25 13.38
C GLY A 122 4.80 -32.37 14.87
N ALA A 123 6.01 -32.82 15.22
CA ALA A 123 6.46 -32.95 16.60
C ALA A 123 7.02 -31.64 17.17
N THR A 124 7.63 -30.79 16.34
CA THR A 124 8.28 -29.54 16.81
C THR A 124 7.35 -28.34 16.86
N LYS A 125 6.33 -28.26 15.98
CA LYS A 125 5.45 -27.09 15.86
C LYS A 125 4.79 -26.63 17.17
N ASP A 126 4.33 -27.57 18.00
CA ASP A 126 3.57 -27.25 19.21
C ASP A 126 4.50 -26.83 20.36
N PRO A 127 5.60 -27.55 20.66
CA PRO A 127 6.64 -27.07 21.57
C PRO A 127 7.27 -25.74 21.15
N GLU A 128 7.59 -25.55 19.86
CA GLU A 128 8.17 -24.30 19.34
C GLU A 128 7.22 -23.13 19.55
N LYS A 129 5.94 -23.31 19.20
CA LYS A 129 4.92 -22.29 19.45
C LYS A 129 4.82 -21.94 20.93
N LYS A 130 4.79 -22.94 21.80
CA LYS A 130 4.70 -22.72 23.24
C LYS A 130 5.89 -21.92 23.76
N MET A 131 7.11 -22.29 23.36
CA MET A 131 8.32 -21.57 23.75
C MET A 131 8.31 -20.12 23.25
N LYS A 132 7.84 -19.90 22.01
CA LYS A 132 7.70 -18.57 21.45
C LYS A 132 6.66 -17.73 22.20
N ASP A 133 5.50 -18.30 22.50
CA ASP A 133 4.45 -17.60 23.24
C ASP A 133 4.92 -17.20 24.66
N GLU A 134 5.70 -18.07 25.32
CA GLU A 134 6.34 -17.78 26.62
C GLU A 134 7.36 -16.63 26.51
N GLN A 135 8.25 -16.68 25.51
CA GLN A 135 9.24 -15.62 25.27
C GLN A 135 8.58 -14.28 24.92
N ASP A 136 7.56 -14.29 24.06
CA ASP A 136 6.85 -13.08 23.63
C ASP A 136 6.16 -12.41 24.83
N GLU A 137 5.58 -13.19 25.76
CA GLU A 137 4.95 -12.66 26.98
C GLU A 137 5.99 -12.11 27.97
N GLU A 138 7.14 -12.78 28.13
CA GLU A 138 8.25 -12.26 28.94
C GLU A 138 8.82 -10.95 28.38
N GLU A 139 9.07 -10.89 27.06
CA GLU A 139 9.54 -9.67 26.41
C GLU A 139 8.51 -8.54 26.51
N ARG A 140 7.22 -8.86 26.41
CA ARG A 140 6.14 -7.88 26.58
C ARG A 140 6.13 -7.31 27.99
N LYS A 141 6.19 -8.14 29.02
CA LYS A 141 6.27 -7.68 30.42
C LYS A 141 7.50 -6.81 30.65
N LYS A 142 8.65 -7.23 30.11
CA LYS A 142 9.90 -6.44 30.20
C LYS A 142 9.76 -5.07 29.52
N ARG A 143 9.15 -5.01 28.33
CA ARG A 143 8.89 -3.76 27.61
C ARG A 143 7.92 -2.85 28.37
N GLU A 144 6.86 -3.40 28.94
CA GLU A 144 5.89 -2.66 29.76
C GLU A 144 6.55 -2.09 31.03
N GLU A 145 7.41 -2.86 31.70
CA GLU A 145 8.18 -2.38 32.86
C GLU A 145 9.20 -1.30 32.49
N GLU A 146 9.94 -1.48 31.39
CA GLU A 146 10.89 -0.48 30.89
C GLU A 146 10.19 0.82 30.48
N GLU A 147 9.02 0.74 29.84
CA GLU A 147 8.24 1.91 29.47
C GLU A 147 7.67 2.63 30.71
N LYS A 148 7.22 1.87 31.72
CA LYS A 148 6.77 2.45 32.99
C LYS A 148 7.91 3.19 33.70
N LYS A 149 9.10 2.58 33.78
CA LYS A 149 10.29 3.24 34.34
C LYS A 149 10.67 4.50 33.56
N ARG A 150 10.64 4.45 32.23
CA ARG A 150 10.91 5.63 31.38
C ARG A 150 9.93 6.77 31.64
N LYS A 151 8.63 6.48 31.74
CA LYS A 151 7.59 7.48 32.06
C LYS A 151 7.74 8.06 33.46
N GLU A 152 8.14 7.24 34.44
CA GLU A 152 8.41 7.71 35.81
C GLU A 152 9.65 8.63 35.85
N GLU A 153 10.73 8.28 35.16
CA GLU A 153 11.93 9.12 35.03
C GLU A 153 11.64 10.44 34.30
N GLU A 154 10.93 10.40 33.16
CA GLU A 154 10.49 11.60 32.44
C GLU A 154 9.60 12.50 33.33
N GLY A 155 8.69 11.90 34.10
CA GLY A 155 7.83 12.61 35.03
C GLY A 155 8.59 13.26 36.20
N MET A 156 9.62 12.61 36.73
CA MET A 156 10.49 13.19 37.75
C MET A 156 11.38 14.30 37.19
N ASN A 157 11.91 14.13 35.97
CA ASN A 157 12.73 15.14 35.30
C ASN A 157 11.91 16.41 34.96
N LEU A 158 10.67 16.24 34.51
CA LEU A 158 9.76 17.37 34.26
C LEU A 158 9.37 18.12 35.55
N LYS A 159 9.26 17.42 36.68
CA LYS A 159 9.03 18.05 37.99
C LYS A 159 10.27 18.79 38.50
N PHE A 160 11.44 18.21 38.32
CA PHE A 160 12.72 18.81 38.72
C PHE A 160 13.02 20.09 37.92
N THR A 161 12.80 20.08 36.60
CA THR A 161 12.97 21.25 35.74
C THR A 161 11.98 22.38 36.08
N LYS A 162 10.72 22.07 36.39
CA LYS A 162 9.74 23.07 36.84
C LYS A 162 10.06 23.66 38.23
N SER A 163 10.68 22.89 39.11
CA SER A 163 11.06 23.33 40.46
C SER A 163 12.29 24.23 40.48
N ASN A 164 13.19 24.13 39.49
CA ASN A 164 14.39 24.97 39.39
C ASN A 164 14.17 26.30 38.66
N PHE A 165 12.94 26.57 38.20
CA PHE A 165 12.55 27.81 37.51
C PHE A 165 11.60 28.71 38.33
N HIS A 166 11.47 28.48 39.64
CA HIS A 166 10.82 29.37 40.61
C HIS A 166 11.83 29.80 41.67
#